data_AF-A0AA95MMV8-F1
#
_entry.id   AF-A0AA95MMV8-F1
#
_cell.length_a   1.000
_cell.length_b   1.000
_cell.length_c   1.000
_cell.angle_alpha   90.00
_cell.angle_beta   90.00
_cell.angle_gamma   90.00
#
_symmetry.space_group_name_H-M   'P 1'
#
loop_
_entity.id
_entity.type
_entity.pdbx_description
1 polymer ?
#
loop_
_entity_poly.entity_id
_entity_poly.type
_entity_poly.pdbx_seq_one_letter_code
_entity_poly.pdbx_strand_id
1 'polypeptide(L)'
;MPEVPERVFNAMPDVKLIVLLRSPVDRAYSHYHHLKRRGVEKLTFEEAINQEGDGIFRKYNNRTYLARGKYVEQLKRWMNFFPKEQILIINSENYYHDPIKGLNQVCQFLDISEWNYKYTKNGSYRYPKMEKHMRERLIQYFKPYNEELEDYLGVKFNWDR
;
A
#
# COMPACT_ATOMS: atom_id res chain seq x y z
N MET A 1 9.93 4.42 -10.22
CA MET A 1 10.36 3.74 -11.46
C MET A 1 9.12 3.42 -12.28
N PRO A 2 8.63 4.38 -13.09
CA PRO A 2 7.47 4.17 -13.96
C PRO A 2 7.64 3.05 -15.00
N GLU A 3 8.87 2.67 -15.31
CA GLU A 3 9.26 1.69 -16.35
C GLU A 3 9.18 0.22 -15.89
N VAL A 4 8.93 -0.03 -14.60
CA VAL A 4 8.92 -1.42 -14.07
C VAL A 4 7.82 -2.29 -14.70
N PRO A 5 6.55 -1.83 -14.84
CA PRO A 5 5.51 -2.66 -15.45
C PRO A 5 5.87 -3.13 -16.86
N GLU A 6 6.40 -2.23 -17.70
CA GLU A 6 6.84 -2.54 -19.06
C GLU A 6 7.98 -3.57 -19.07
N ARG A 7 8.99 -3.39 -18.21
CA ARG A 7 10.11 -4.34 -18.11
C ARG A 7 9.66 -5.73 -17.66
N VAL A 8 8.71 -5.79 -16.71
CA VAL A 8 8.15 -7.08 -16.26
C VAL A 8 7.34 -7.70 -17.38
N PHE A 9 6.51 -6.92 -18.08
CA PHE A 9 5.70 -7.41 -19.19
C PHE A 9 6.56 -7.98 -20.33
N ASN A 10 7.63 -7.28 -20.71
CA ASN A 10 8.56 -7.72 -21.75
C ASN A 10 9.31 -9.02 -21.36
N ALA A 11 9.51 -9.27 -20.07
CA ALA A 11 10.21 -10.47 -19.58
C ALA A 11 9.27 -11.65 -19.30
N MET A 12 8.08 -11.38 -18.75
CA MET A 12 7.12 -12.37 -18.26
C MET A 12 5.69 -11.83 -18.42
N PRO A 13 5.13 -11.84 -19.64
CA PRO A 13 3.81 -11.26 -19.91
C PRO A 13 2.68 -11.97 -19.15
N ASP A 14 2.81 -13.28 -18.90
CA ASP A 14 1.80 -14.11 -18.24
C ASP A 14 1.94 -14.18 -16.70
N VAL A 15 2.79 -13.34 -16.10
CA VAL A 15 3.02 -13.37 -14.65
C VAL A 15 1.77 -12.99 -13.87
N LYS A 16 1.54 -13.69 -12.75
CA LYS A 16 0.50 -13.35 -11.77
C LYS A 16 1.07 -12.38 -10.72
N LEU A 17 0.40 -11.25 -10.53
CA LEU A 17 0.80 -10.19 -9.60
C LEU A 17 -0.11 -10.19 -8.38
N ILE A 18 0.47 -10.14 -7.18
CA ILE A 18 -0.29 -10.05 -5.92
C ILE A 18 0.10 -8.74 -5.23
N VAL A 19 -0.91 -7.93 -4.93
CA VAL A 19 -0.74 -6.59 -4.34
C VAL A 19 -1.51 -6.51 -3.03
N LEU A 20 -0.80 -6.25 -1.94
CA LEU A 20 -1.40 -5.95 -0.65
C LEU A 20 -1.53 -4.44 -0.48
N LEU A 21 -2.77 -3.97 -0.33
CA LEU A 21 -3.07 -2.56 -0.03
C LEU A 21 -3.51 -2.43 1.41
N ARG A 22 -3.17 -1.33 2.06
CA ARG A 22 -3.57 -0.99 3.43
C ARG A 22 -3.92 0.48 3.51
N SER A 23 -4.54 0.92 4.61
CA SER A 23 -4.82 2.34 4.87
C SER A 23 -3.61 3.20 4.53
N PRO A 24 -3.71 4.13 3.56
CA PRO A 24 -2.58 4.94 3.14
C PRO A 24 -2.08 5.85 4.28
N VAL A 25 -2.97 6.25 5.21
CA VAL A 25 -2.65 6.96 6.44
C VAL A 25 -1.72 6.12 7.32
N ASP A 26 -2.13 4.90 7.67
CA ASP A 26 -1.34 4.04 8.56
C ASP A 26 -0.06 3.56 7.86
N ARG A 27 -0.09 3.40 6.53
CA ARG A 27 1.08 3.09 5.71
C ARG A 27 2.11 4.21 5.77
N ALA A 28 1.69 5.46 5.60
CA ALA A 28 2.55 6.64 5.65
C ALA A 28 3.24 6.75 7.02
N TYR A 29 2.47 6.58 8.09
CA TYR A 29 2.97 6.67 9.46
C TYR A 29 3.93 5.53 9.84
N SER A 30 3.60 4.30 9.43
CA SER A 30 4.50 3.15 9.56
C SER A 30 5.82 3.39 8.83
N HIS A 31 5.77 3.96 7.61
CA HIS A 31 6.95 4.26 6.83
C HIS A 31 7.82 5.35 7.47
N TYR A 32 7.21 6.41 8.00
CA TYR A 32 7.89 7.44 8.79
C TYR A 32 8.65 6.83 9.99
N HIS A 33 7.99 6.00 10.79
CA HIS A 33 8.64 5.36 11.94
C HIS A 33 9.75 4.39 11.55
N HIS A 34 9.59 3.69 10.42
CA HIS A 34 10.67 2.87 9.86
C HIS A 34 11.92 3.69 9.53
N LEU A 35 11.76 4.88 8.91
CA LEU A 35 12.89 5.75 8.57
C LEU A 35 13.48 6.48 9.79
N LYS A 36 12.64 6.87 10.76
CA LYS A 36 13.09 7.40 12.06
C LYS A 36 14.02 6.43 12.76
N ARG A 37 13.62 5.16 12.87
CA ARG A 37 14.43 4.11 13.50
C ARG A 37 15.77 3.88 12.80
N ARG A 38 15.80 4.01 11.47
CA ARG A 38 17.04 3.89 10.68
C ARG A 38 17.94 5.13 10.76
N GLY A 39 17.56 6.16 11.53
CA GLY A 39 18.29 7.43 11.60
C GLY A 39 18.20 8.28 10.33
N VAL A 40 17.33 7.90 9.39
CA VAL A 40 17.17 8.59 8.10
C VAL A 40 16.23 9.79 8.24
N GLU A 41 15.12 9.63 8.96
CA GLU A 41 14.19 10.73 9.20
C GLU A 41 14.54 11.47 10.48
N LYS A 42 14.71 12.79 10.37
CA LYS A 42 15.10 13.67 11.48
C LYS A 42 13.95 14.60 11.89
N LEU A 43 13.01 14.87 11.00
CA LEU A 43 11.87 15.73 11.22
C LEU A 43 10.79 15.05 12.07
N THR A 44 9.89 15.84 12.64
CA THR A 44 8.61 15.33 13.14
C THR A 44 7.76 14.78 11.98
N PHE A 45 6.71 14.02 12.30
CA PHE A 45 5.84 13.48 11.26
C PHE A 45 5.14 14.59 10.47
N GLU A 46 4.67 15.63 11.15
CA GLU A 46 4.00 16.76 10.51
C GLU A 46 4.94 17.54 9.57
N GLU A 47 6.14 17.89 10.03
CA GLU A 47 7.15 18.55 9.20
C GLU A 47 7.51 17.70 7.97
N ALA A 48 7.65 16.38 8.14
CA ALA A 48 7.95 15.46 7.05
C ALA A 48 6.82 15.40 6.00
N ILE A 49 5.56 15.43 6.44
CA ILE A 49 4.38 15.49 5.56
C ILE A 49 4.31 16.84 4.83
N ASN A 50 4.53 17.95 5.53
CA ASN A 50 4.54 19.30 4.93
C ASN A 50 5.63 19.40 3.86
N GLN A 51 6.84 18.95 4.18
CA GLN A 51 7.97 19.00 3.25
C GLN A 51 7.73 18.17 1.98
N GLU A 52 7.05 17.02 2.05
CA GLU A 52 6.66 16.27 0.86
C GLU A 52 5.55 16.98 0.08
N GLY A 53 4.56 17.55 0.77
CA GLY A 53 3.46 18.30 0.17
C GLY A 53 3.92 19.51 -0.65
N ASP A 54 4.97 20.20 -0.19
CA ASP A 54 5.58 21.35 -0.87
C ASP A 54 6.37 20.96 -2.14
N GLY A 55 6.40 19.67 -2.49
CA GLY A 55 7.10 19.17 -3.67
C GLY A 55 8.63 19.17 -3.55
N ILE A 56 9.15 19.48 -2.35
CA ILE A 56 10.59 19.55 -2.06
C ILE A 56 11.25 18.17 -2.22
N PHE A 57 10.50 17.08 -2.02
CA PHE A 57 10.98 15.73 -2.29
C PHE A 57 10.67 15.28 -3.72
N ARG A 58 11.73 15.14 -4.52
CA ARG A 58 11.69 14.47 -5.84
C ARG A 58 11.30 13.00 -5.71
N LYS A 59 10.65 12.51 -6.77
CA LYS A 59 10.09 11.16 -7.08
C LYS A 59 10.95 9.92 -6.70
N TYR A 60 12.15 10.09 -6.17
CA TYR A 60 13.13 9.04 -5.86
C TYR A 60 13.76 9.13 -4.46
N ASN A 61 13.23 9.97 -3.56
CA ASN A 61 13.66 9.94 -2.16
C ASN A 61 12.93 8.82 -1.39
N ASN A 62 13.61 8.21 -0.42
CA ASN A 62 12.98 7.27 0.51
C ASN A 62 11.89 7.95 1.37
N ARG A 63 11.89 9.29 1.49
CA ARG A 63 10.91 10.08 2.23
C ARG A 63 9.65 10.41 1.42
N THR A 64 9.02 9.37 0.86
CA THR A 64 7.72 9.49 0.16
C THR A 64 6.63 8.81 0.99
N TYR A 65 5.94 9.60 1.80
CA TYR A 65 4.87 9.21 2.71
C TYR A 65 3.49 9.41 2.08
N LEU A 66 3.30 10.47 1.30
CA LEU A 66 2.04 10.77 0.60
C LEU A 66 1.98 10.08 -0.76
N ALA A 67 2.99 10.27 -1.61
CA ALA A 67 2.96 9.83 -3.00
C ALA A 67 2.75 8.31 -3.14
N ARG A 68 3.34 7.51 -2.25
CA ARG A 68 3.19 6.04 -2.23
C ARG A 68 1.79 5.57 -1.81
N GLY A 69 1.03 6.40 -1.12
CA GLY A 69 -0.35 6.11 -0.72
C GLY A 69 -1.37 6.33 -1.84
N LYS A 70 -0.98 6.98 -2.95
CA LYS A 70 -1.81 7.16 -4.14
C LYS A 70 -1.80 5.88 -4.98
N TYR A 71 -2.52 4.86 -4.52
CA TYR A 71 -2.47 3.54 -5.13
C TYR A 71 -3.08 3.50 -6.53
N VAL A 72 -4.15 4.27 -6.78
CA VAL A 72 -4.82 4.30 -8.09
C VAL A 72 -3.88 4.68 -9.23
N GLU A 73 -3.03 5.69 -9.02
CA GLU A 73 -2.02 6.10 -10.01
C GLU A 73 -1.01 4.99 -10.32
N GLN A 74 -0.66 4.19 -9.32
CA GLN A 74 0.29 3.09 -9.47
C GLN A 74 -0.38 1.90 -10.16
N LEU A 75 -1.58 1.52 -9.73
CA LEU A 75 -2.32 0.39 -10.29
C LEU A 75 -2.70 0.61 -11.74
N LYS A 76 -3.16 1.82 -12.12
CA LYS A 76 -3.42 2.17 -13.52
C LYS A 76 -2.21 1.92 -14.42
N ARG A 77 -0.98 2.21 -13.95
CA ARG A 77 0.24 1.95 -14.72
C ARG A 77 0.50 0.46 -14.92
N TRP A 78 0.25 -0.37 -13.90
CA TRP A 78 0.38 -1.82 -14.05
C TRP A 78 -0.72 -2.41 -14.93
N MET A 79 -1.96 -1.95 -14.78
CA MET A 79 -3.11 -2.41 -15.55
C MET A 79 -3.09 -1.98 -17.03
N ASN A 80 -2.22 -1.04 -17.41
CA ASN A 80 -1.95 -0.76 -18.82
C ASN A 80 -1.18 -1.89 -19.54
N PHE A 81 -0.47 -2.73 -18.78
CA PHE A 81 0.32 -3.84 -19.32
C PHE A 81 -0.29 -5.21 -18.99
N PHE A 82 -0.89 -5.34 -17.81
CA PHE A 82 -1.45 -6.60 -17.34
C PHE A 82 -2.98 -6.51 -17.21
N PRO A 83 -3.73 -7.49 -17.74
CA PRO A 83 -5.17 -7.58 -17.52
C PRO A 83 -5.51 -7.74 -16.04
N LYS A 84 -6.71 -7.34 -15.65
CA LYS A 84 -7.16 -7.34 -14.24
C LYS A 84 -7.08 -8.74 -13.61
N GLU A 85 -7.30 -9.78 -14.40
CA GLU A 85 -7.27 -11.19 -14.02
C GLU A 85 -5.87 -11.67 -13.64
N GLN A 86 -4.82 -10.95 -14.05
CA GLN A 86 -3.43 -11.20 -13.63
C GLN A 86 -3.03 -10.44 -12.36
N ILE A 87 -3.96 -9.69 -11.74
CA ILE A 87 -3.67 -8.88 -10.55
C ILE A 87 -4.65 -9.19 -9.42
N LEU A 88 -4.16 -9.91 -8.41
CA LEU A 88 -4.88 -10.10 -7.15
C LEU A 88 -4.61 -8.92 -6.21
N ILE A 89 -5.68 -8.26 -5.77
CA ILE A 89 -5.61 -7.17 -4.79
C ILE A 89 -6.19 -7.65 -3.46
N ILE A 90 -5.37 -7.61 -2.41
CA ILE A 90 -5.74 -8.01 -1.05
C ILE A 90 -5.74 -6.79 -0.15
N ASN A 91 -6.85 -6.55 0.55
CA ASN A 91 -6.88 -5.61 1.66
C ASN A 91 -6.09 -6.20 2.84
N SER A 92 -5.05 -5.49 3.27
CA SER A 92 -4.12 -5.97 4.30
C SER A 92 -4.78 -6.04 5.66
N GLU A 93 -5.69 -5.14 6.00
CA GLU A 93 -6.42 -5.20 7.27
C GLU A 93 -7.25 -6.50 7.38
N ASN A 94 -7.92 -6.90 6.30
CA ASN A 94 -8.61 -8.18 6.20
C ASN A 94 -7.63 -9.37 6.30
N TYR A 95 -6.49 -9.29 5.60
CA TYR A 95 -5.44 -10.31 5.72
C TYR A 95 -4.89 -10.42 7.14
N TYR A 96 -4.68 -9.32 7.85
CA TYR A 96 -4.18 -9.35 9.23
C TYR A 96 -5.21 -9.87 10.23
N HIS A 97 -6.50 -9.71 9.92
CA HIS A 97 -7.60 -10.24 10.71
C HIS A 97 -7.77 -11.75 10.48
N ASP A 98 -7.72 -12.18 9.23
CA ASP A 98 -7.86 -13.59 8.83
C ASP A 98 -6.81 -13.97 7.76
N PRO A 99 -5.58 -14.33 8.19
CA PRO A 99 -4.51 -14.69 7.28
C PRO A 99 -4.82 -15.95 6.46
N ILE A 100 -5.58 -16.90 7.03
CA ILE A 100 -5.93 -18.15 6.35
C ILE A 100 -6.80 -17.84 5.15
N LYS A 101 -7.84 -17.01 5.33
CA LYS A 101 -8.69 -16.57 4.22
C LYS A 101 -7.90 -15.88 3.11
N GLY A 102 -6.99 -14.97 3.46
CA GLY A 102 -6.18 -14.28 2.46
C GLY A 102 -5.17 -15.21 1.76
N LEU A 103 -4.60 -16.20 2.46
CA LEU A 103 -3.76 -17.22 1.85
C LEU A 103 -4.55 -18.14 0.90
N ASN A 104 -5.80 -18.48 1.24
CA ASN A 104 -6.66 -19.25 0.34
C ASN A 104 -6.99 -18.47 -0.93
N GLN A 105 -7.20 -17.15 -0.84
CA GLN A 105 -7.35 -16.29 -2.03
C GLN A 105 -6.10 -16.32 -2.92
N VAL A 106 -4.90 -16.35 -2.32
CA VAL A 106 -3.63 -16.50 -3.05
C VAL A 106 -3.54 -17.87 -3.71
N CYS A 107 -3.86 -18.95 -3.01
CA CYS A 107 -3.88 -20.31 -3.57
C CYS A 107 -4.79 -20.40 -4.80
N GLN A 108 -6.04 -19.95 -4.64
CA GLN A 108 -7.02 -19.94 -5.72
C GLN A 108 -6.54 -19.10 -6.91
N PHE A 109 -5.98 -17.92 -6.66
CA PHE A 109 -5.45 -17.06 -7.71
C PHE A 109 -4.27 -17.70 -8.44
N LEU A 110 -3.39 -18.42 -7.74
CA LEU A 110 -2.24 -19.10 -8.31
C LEU A 110 -2.60 -20.44 -8.96
N ASP A 111 -3.83 -20.94 -8.80
CA ASP A 111 -4.28 -22.27 -9.23
C ASP A 111 -3.50 -23.41 -8.56
N ILE A 112 -3.32 -23.28 -7.24
CA ILE A 112 -2.68 -24.29 -6.40
C ILE A 112 -3.62 -24.73 -5.27
N SER A 113 -3.43 -25.95 -4.78
CA SER A 113 -4.21 -26.47 -3.67
C SER A 113 -4.03 -25.62 -2.40
N GLU A 114 -5.12 -25.47 -1.64
CA GLU A 114 -5.04 -24.90 -0.29
C GLU A 114 -4.16 -25.77 0.60
N TRP A 115 -3.43 -25.13 1.51
CA TRP A 115 -2.55 -25.81 2.46
C TRP A 115 -3.01 -25.56 3.90
N ASN A 116 -2.77 -26.53 4.80
CA ASN A 116 -3.02 -26.33 6.22
C ASN A 116 -1.91 -25.46 6.84
N TYR A 117 -2.11 -24.15 6.85
CA TYR A 117 -1.13 -23.19 7.33
C TYR A 117 -1.05 -23.18 8.86
N LYS A 118 0.14 -23.47 9.38
CA LYS A 118 0.52 -23.12 10.76
C LYS A 118 1.37 -21.86 10.69
N TYR A 119 0.92 -20.79 11.35
CA TYR A 119 1.67 -19.54 11.39
C TYR A 119 1.73 -18.99 12.81
N THR A 120 2.79 -18.24 13.08
CA THR A 120 2.96 -17.48 14.31
C THR A 120 2.89 -15.99 13.98
N LYS A 121 2.08 -15.24 14.73
CA LYS A 121 2.02 -13.80 14.58
C LYS A 121 3.25 -13.18 15.26
N ASN A 122 4.26 -12.86 14.48
CA ASN A 122 5.37 -12.05 14.97
C ASN A 122 4.86 -10.63 15.26
N GLY A 123 5.32 -10.06 16.37
CA GLY A 123 4.93 -8.71 16.78
C GLY A 123 5.28 -7.68 15.71
N SER A 124 4.37 -6.73 15.47
CA SER A 124 4.70 -5.53 14.72
C SER A 124 5.47 -4.56 15.62
N TYR A 125 6.33 -3.74 15.02
CA TYR A 125 6.99 -2.66 15.75
C TYR A 125 5.95 -1.70 16.31
N ARG A 126 6.04 -1.44 17.62
CA ARG A 126 5.21 -0.45 18.28
C ARG A 126 5.84 0.92 18.11
N TYR A 127 5.00 1.89 17.78
CA TYR A 127 5.33 3.30 17.75
C TYR A 127 4.16 4.08 18.36
N PRO A 128 4.38 5.34 18.81
CA PRO A 128 3.31 6.17 19.38
C PRO A 128 2.09 6.22 18.46
N LYS A 129 0.91 6.46 19.04
CA LYS A 129 -0.28 6.71 18.22
C LYS A 129 -0.11 8.04 17.49
N MET A 130 -0.64 8.12 16.27
CA MET A 130 -0.69 9.37 15.52
C MET A 130 -1.65 10.34 16.21
N GLU A 131 -1.27 11.61 16.27
CA GLU A 131 -2.14 12.69 16.71
C GLU A 131 -3.43 12.74 15.89
N LYS A 132 -4.56 12.97 16.55
CA LYS A 132 -5.90 12.91 15.93
C LYS A 132 -6.03 13.88 14.74
N HIS A 133 -5.57 15.11 14.90
CA HIS A 133 -5.62 16.13 13.83
C HIS A 133 -4.81 15.72 12.60
N MET A 134 -3.65 15.05 12.79
CA MET A 134 -2.84 14.53 11.68
C MET A 134 -3.55 13.40 10.96
N ARG A 135 -4.23 12.50 11.69
CA ARG A 135 -5.03 11.43 11.09
C ARG A 135 -6.15 12.00 10.24
N GLU A 136 -6.94 12.92 10.79
CA GLU A 136 -8.05 13.57 10.08
C GLU A 136 -7.56 14.29 8.81
N ARG A 137 -6.47 15.06 8.92
CA ARG A 137 -5.83 15.73 7.78
C ARG A 137 -5.44 14.74 6.68
N LEU A 138 -4.84 13.61 7.04
CA LEU A 138 -4.41 12.61 6.06
C LEU A 138 -5.58 11.81 5.48
N ILE A 139 -6.64 11.54 6.25
CA ILE A 139 -7.89 10.96 5.73
C ILE A 139 -8.45 11.88 4.65
N GLN A 140 -8.60 13.17 4.93
CA GLN A 140 -9.10 14.13 3.93
C GLN A 140 -8.19 14.23 2.71
N TYR A 141 -6.86 14.20 2.91
CA TYR A 141 -5.90 14.21 1.81
C TYR A 141 -6.03 12.98 0.89
N PHE A 142 -6.18 11.77 1.46
CA PHE A 142 -6.25 10.54 0.68
C PHE A 142 -7.63 10.23 0.11
N LYS A 143 -8.70 10.81 0.67
CA LYS A 143 -10.09 10.57 0.28
C LYS A 143 -10.32 10.55 -1.25
N PRO A 144 -9.97 11.59 -2.04
CA PRO A 144 -10.23 11.56 -3.48
C PRO A 144 -9.50 10.42 -4.20
N TYR A 145 -8.29 10.06 -3.76
CA TYR A 145 -7.52 8.95 -4.34
C TYR A 145 -8.08 7.58 -3.95
N ASN A 146 -8.61 7.47 -2.73
CA ASN A 146 -9.26 6.25 -2.26
C ASN A 146 -10.60 6.03 -2.99
N GLU A 147 -11.41 7.07 -3.13
CA GLU A 147 -12.68 7.01 -3.89
C GLU A 147 -12.42 6.60 -5.33
N GLU A 148 -11.45 7.24 -6.01
CA GLU A 148 -11.06 6.87 -7.38
C GLU A 148 -10.55 5.42 -7.46
N LEU A 149 -9.76 4.96 -6.48
CA LEU A 149 -9.29 3.58 -6.41
C LEU A 149 -10.47 2.59 -6.27
N GLU A 150 -11.37 2.87 -5.34
CA GLU A 150 -12.53 2.03 -5.05
C GLU A 150 -13.44 1.91 -6.27
N ASP A 151 -13.71 3.03 -6.94
CA ASP A 151 -14.49 3.06 -8.18
C ASP A 151 -13.79 2.30 -9.31
N TYR A 152 -12.47 2.48 -9.46
CA TYR A 152 -11.67 1.80 -10.48
C TYR A 152 -11.64 0.28 -10.28
N LEU A 153 -11.63 -0.19 -9.03
CA LEU A 153 -11.58 -1.62 -8.71
C LEU A 153 -12.95 -2.27 -8.55
N GLY A 154 -13.99 -1.47 -8.25
CA GLY A 154 -15.33 -1.94 -7.89
C GLY A 154 -15.38 -2.56 -6.48
N VAL A 155 -14.54 -2.10 -5.55
CA VAL A 155 -14.48 -2.62 -4.17
C VAL A 155 -14.42 -1.48 -3.15
N LYS A 156 -14.89 -1.72 -1.93
CA LYS A 156 -14.79 -0.77 -0.80
C LYS A 156 -13.76 -1.24 0.22
N PHE A 157 -12.80 -0.38 0.55
CA PHE A 157 -11.74 -0.67 1.52
C PHE A 157 -12.06 -0.16 2.93
N ASN A 158 -12.93 0.85 3.06
CA ASN A 158 -13.35 1.42 4.35
C ASN A 158 -12.18 1.94 5.21
N TRP A 159 -11.18 2.57 4.58
CA TRP A 159 -10.00 3.10 5.26
C TRP A 159 -10.23 4.44 5.98
N ASP A 160 -11.40 5.06 5.83
CA ASP A 160 -11.73 6.39 6.38
C ASP A 160 -12.02 6.38 7.90
N ARG A 161 -11.39 5.48 8.65
CA ARG A 161 -11.59 5.27 10.09
C ARG A 161 -10.46 5.86 10.94
#